data_AF-A0A3M1SYN9-F1
#
_entry.id   AF-A0A3M1SYN9-F1
#
_cell.length_a   1.000
_cell.length_b   1.000
_cell.length_c   1.000
_cell.angle_alpha   90.00
_cell.angle_beta   90.00
_cell.angle_gamma   90.00
#
_symmetry.space_group_name_H-M   'P 1'
#
loop_
_entity.id
_entity.type
_entity.pdbx_description
1 polymer ?
#
loop_
_entity_poly.entity_id
_entity_poly.type
_entity_poly.pdbx_seq_one_letter_code
_entity_poly.pdbx_strand_id
1 'polypeptide(L)'
;MRAKLVIRRGERPVRRCLLHSGQVFEVGRGRGVDLQLRGESISRRHALLEVRGDGVRVTDLGSRNGTYLDDRLLEAHTEAVLAPGSELRIGAFRLAAEILPGLEGASGAERAQVQRLVAGDGTEIRYQIGKGATGSVWAGWQPRLNRMVAVKVLEAVDAEDRQRFLREARLAARIESPYVVRLHDFRVERGRPYLVMELVPGLSALERLAEGEVSLGEALGIGRDLAAALVALGETGIVHRDVKPGNVLLDPSGLAKLTDFGIAKDINSQTLLTEAGTGLGTFSYMAPEQFEAARDVTAAADLYGLGATLYHLLAGRPPFVYSGRGDPAAFVDRILREDPPDLVDFHPDLPVEVVRFVGSLLQKDPARRPRSAEVVFGVLDGLVRRYAPPAEGDSSQDTLPLT
;
A
#
# COMPACT_ATOMS: atom_id res chain seq x y z
N MET A 1 9.24 0.55 16.76
CA MET A 1 8.81 -0.86 16.74
C MET A 1 7.56 -1.00 15.89
N ARG A 2 7.45 -2.08 15.11
CA ARG A 2 6.24 -2.43 14.34
C ARG A 2 5.81 -3.83 14.75
N ALA A 3 4.51 -4.09 14.75
CA ALA A 3 3.97 -5.42 14.96
C ALA A 3 3.05 -5.76 13.79
N LYS A 4 3.33 -6.87 13.12
CA LYS A 4 2.42 -7.45 12.14
C LYS A 4 1.45 -8.35 12.88
N LEU A 5 0.17 -8.04 12.78
CA LEU A 5 -0.91 -8.85 13.31
C LEU A 5 -1.47 -9.73 12.19
N VAL A 6 -1.34 -11.04 12.37
CA VAL A 6 -1.91 -12.04 11.47
C VAL A 6 -3.23 -12.51 12.06
N ILE A 7 -4.32 -12.33 11.32
CA ILE A 7 -5.68 -12.67 11.74
C ILE A 7 -6.14 -13.88 10.94
N ARG A 8 -6.49 -14.95 11.62
CA ARG A 8 -6.96 -16.22 11.05
C ARG A 8 -8.40 -16.50 11.48
N ARG A 9 -9.13 -17.22 10.64
CA ARG A 9 -10.41 -17.86 10.97
C ARG A 9 -10.30 -19.33 10.57
N GLY A 10 -10.17 -20.20 11.56
CA GLY A 10 -9.66 -21.56 11.33
C GLY A 10 -8.17 -21.54 10.95
N GLU A 11 -7.76 -22.42 10.04
CA GLU A 11 -6.35 -22.55 9.62
C GLU A 11 -5.92 -21.52 8.56
N ARG A 12 -6.87 -20.83 7.91
CA ARG A 12 -6.56 -19.89 6.83
C ARG A 12 -6.40 -18.46 7.36
N PRO A 13 -5.33 -17.73 6.97
CA PRO A 13 -5.22 -16.30 7.23
C PRO A 13 -6.32 -15.57 6.46
N VAL A 14 -7.02 -14.68 7.16
CA VAL A 14 -8.13 -13.88 6.62
C VAL A 14 -7.70 -12.44 6.40
N ARG A 15 -6.92 -11.87 7.33
CA ARG A 15 -6.47 -10.48 7.27
C ARG A 15 -5.10 -10.32 7.90
N ARG A 16 -4.39 -9.26 7.50
CA ARG A 16 -3.09 -8.86 8.05
C ARG A 16 -3.13 -7.36 8.31
N CYS A 17 -2.64 -6.95 9.47
CA CYS A 17 -2.56 -5.55 9.83
C CYS A 17 -1.14 -5.22 10.27
N LEU A 18 -0.63 -4.08 9.85
CA LEU A 18 0.62 -3.58 10.36
C LEU A 18 0.32 -2.52 11.42
N LEU A 19 0.47 -2.91 12.68
CA LEU A 19 0.43 -1.97 13.78
C LEU A 19 1.80 -1.37 14.00
N HIS A 20 1.81 -0.13 14.45
CA HIS A 20 3.04 0.56 14.76
C HIS A 20 3.05 1.15 16.16
N SER A 21 4.24 1.40 16.71
CA SER A 21 4.42 1.87 18.08
C SER A 21 3.58 3.12 18.39
N GLY A 22 2.77 3.06 19.45
CA GLY A 22 1.90 4.16 19.87
C GLY A 22 0.61 4.31 19.06
N GLN A 23 0.35 3.44 18.07
CA GLN A 23 -0.98 3.28 17.50
C GLN A 23 -1.83 2.42 18.44
N VAL A 24 -3.06 2.87 18.69
CA VAL A 24 -4.13 2.09 19.31
C VAL A 24 -5.12 1.71 18.21
N PHE A 25 -5.41 0.41 18.08
CA PHE A 25 -6.41 -0.11 17.16
C PHE A 25 -7.60 -0.61 17.96
N GLU A 26 -8.77 -0.13 17.61
CA GLU A 26 -10.02 -0.69 18.09
C GLU A 26 -10.43 -1.90 17.24
N VAL A 27 -10.70 -3.02 17.90
CA VAL A 27 -11.16 -4.26 17.31
C VAL A 27 -12.62 -4.47 17.67
N GLY A 28 -13.46 -4.83 16.69
CA GLY A 28 -14.87 -5.16 16.95
C GLY A 28 -15.68 -5.44 15.69
N ARG A 29 -16.99 -5.67 15.84
CA ARG A 29 -17.92 -5.81 14.70
C ARG A 29 -18.58 -4.51 14.26
N GLY A 30 -18.38 -3.42 15.02
CA GLY A 30 -18.99 -2.12 14.78
C GLY A 30 -18.51 -1.51 13.45
N ARG A 31 -19.31 -0.60 12.89
CA ARG A 31 -18.82 0.27 11.81
C ARG A 31 -17.97 1.37 12.45
N GLY A 32 -16.77 1.63 11.91
CA GLY A 32 -15.87 2.68 12.40
C GLY A 32 -14.76 2.23 13.36
N VAL A 33 -14.62 0.92 13.62
CA VAL A 33 -13.45 0.37 14.32
C VAL A 33 -12.29 0.17 13.33
N ASP A 34 -11.05 0.25 13.79
CA ASP A 34 -9.85 0.12 12.94
C ASP A 34 -9.70 -1.30 12.38
N LEU A 35 -10.02 -2.31 13.18
CA LEU A 35 -10.03 -3.71 12.78
C LEU A 35 -11.42 -4.31 12.94
N GLN A 36 -12.17 -4.34 11.83
CA GLN A 36 -13.49 -4.93 11.81
C GLN A 36 -13.44 -6.46 11.67
N LEU A 37 -13.91 -7.17 12.69
CA LEU A 37 -14.11 -8.62 12.69
C LEU A 37 -15.62 -8.93 12.63
N ARG A 38 -16.07 -9.63 11.59
CA ARG A 38 -17.49 -9.97 11.40
C ARG A 38 -17.84 -11.30 12.06
N GLY A 39 -18.71 -11.26 13.07
CA GLY A 39 -19.26 -12.43 13.74
C GLY A 39 -20.19 -12.03 14.89
N GLU A 40 -21.26 -12.79 15.12
CA GLU A 40 -22.23 -12.50 16.18
C GLU A 40 -21.63 -12.60 17.58
N SER A 41 -20.60 -13.43 17.75
CA SER A 41 -19.85 -13.57 18.99
C SER A 41 -18.94 -12.37 19.29
N ILE A 42 -18.86 -11.38 18.39
CA ILE A 42 -17.97 -10.22 18.53
C ILE A 42 -18.79 -9.00 18.96
N SER A 43 -18.23 -8.21 19.88
CA SER A 43 -18.89 -6.99 20.37
C SER A 43 -18.64 -5.83 19.40
N ARG A 44 -19.52 -4.82 19.39
CA ARG A 44 -19.38 -3.67 18.46
C ARG A 44 -18.03 -2.98 18.62
N ARG A 45 -17.64 -2.74 19.87
CA ARG A 45 -16.29 -2.42 20.33
C ARG A 45 -15.90 -3.57 21.25
N HIS A 46 -14.82 -4.30 20.95
CA HIS A 46 -14.50 -5.56 21.62
C HIS A 46 -13.20 -5.47 22.41
N ALA A 47 -12.11 -5.06 21.77
CA ALA A 47 -10.81 -4.92 22.40
C ALA A 47 -10.02 -3.76 21.79
N LEU A 48 -9.00 -3.30 22.51
CA LEU A 48 -7.96 -2.40 22.01
C LEU A 48 -6.65 -3.17 21.83
N LEU A 49 -5.92 -2.86 20.77
CA LEU A 49 -4.57 -3.35 20.52
C LEU A 49 -3.60 -2.16 20.42
N GLU A 50 -2.51 -2.16 21.17
CA GLU A 50 -1.51 -1.09 21.13
C GLU A 50 -0.10 -1.66 21.06
N VAL A 51 0.73 -1.21 20.11
CA VAL A 51 2.14 -1.64 20.05
C VAL A 51 2.97 -0.79 21.00
N ARG A 52 3.59 -1.44 21.99
CA ARG A 52 4.57 -0.85 22.91
C ARG A 52 5.92 -1.57 22.79
N GLY A 53 6.97 -1.00 23.38
CA GLY A 53 8.38 -1.41 23.19
C GLY A 53 8.71 -2.87 23.51
N ASP A 54 7.81 -3.59 24.19
CA ASP A 54 7.96 -4.98 24.61
C ASP A 54 6.85 -5.91 24.06
N GLY A 55 5.98 -5.44 23.16
CA GLY A 55 4.98 -6.28 22.50
C GLY A 55 3.69 -5.56 22.11
N VAL A 56 2.65 -6.34 21.75
CA VAL A 56 1.30 -5.79 21.53
C VAL A 56 0.52 -5.88 22.85
N ARG A 57 0.11 -4.74 23.39
CA ARG A 57 -0.84 -4.68 24.50
C ARG A 57 -2.24 -4.95 24.00
N VAL A 58 -2.99 -5.74 24.76
CA VAL A 58 -4.38 -6.06 24.50
C VAL A 58 -5.20 -5.68 25.71
N THR A 59 -6.30 -4.98 25.49
CA THR A 59 -7.27 -4.62 26.54
C THR A 59 -8.66 -4.99 26.08
N ASP A 60 -9.33 -5.90 26.81
CA ASP A 60 -10.75 -6.20 26.57
C ASP A 60 -11.61 -5.00 27.04
N LEU A 61 -12.56 -4.58 26.20
CA LEU A 61 -13.41 -3.39 26.46
C LEU A 61 -14.72 -3.73 27.22
N GLY A 62 -14.75 -4.83 27.97
CA GLY A 62 -15.98 -5.34 28.59
C GLY A 62 -16.82 -6.11 27.57
N SER A 63 -16.17 -6.92 26.74
CA SER A 63 -16.82 -7.63 25.65
C SER A 63 -17.76 -8.72 26.16
N ARG A 64 -18.87 -8.95 25.44
CA ARG A 64 -19.91 -9.91 25.88
C ARG A 64 -19.42 -11.35 25.99
N ASN A 65 -18.55 -11.77 25.07
CA ASN A 65 -18.08 -13.16 24.97
C ASN A 65 -16.60 -13.32 25.33
N GLY A 66 -15.99 -12.25 25.86
CA GLY A 66 -14.60 -12.25 26.30
C GLY A 66 -13.56 -12.23 25.19
N THR A 67 -12.38 -11.75 25.56
CA THR A 67 -11.13 -11.87 24.82
C THR A 67 -10.23 -12.87 25.55
N TYR A 68 -9.65 -13.82 24.82
CA TYR A 68 -8.80 -14.87 25.41
C TYR A 68 -7.37 -14.75 24.91
N LEU A 69 -6.38 -14.89 25.78
CA LEU A 69 -4.95 -14.95 25.45
C LEU A 69 -4.40 -16.30 25.89
N ASP A 70 -3.89 -17.10 24.96
CA ASP A 70 -3.42 -18.49 25.21
C ASP A 70 -4.46 -19.29 26.02
N ASP A 71 -5.72 -19.24 25.57
CA ASP A 71 -6.93 -19.83 26.18
C ASP A 71 -7.35 -19.31 27.56
N ARG A 72 -6.62 -18.34 28.14
CA ARG A 72 -7.02 -17.65 29.37
C ARG A 72 -7.90 -16.44 29.06
N LEU A 73 -9.06 -16.35 29.70
CA LEU A 73 -9.93 -15.17 29.63
C LEU A 73 -9.21 -13.96 30.24
N LEU A 74 -9.19 -12.85 29.50
CA LEU A 74 -8.70 -11.57 29.99
C LEU A 74 -9.76 -10.90 30.88
N GLU A 75 -9.31 -10.28 31.96
CA GLU A 75 -10.15 -9.43 32.78
C GLU A 75 -10.47 -8.14 32.01
N ALA A 76 -11.73 -7.71 32.04
CA ALA A 76 -12.17 -6.51 31.34
C ALA A 76 -11.40 -5.28 31.84
N HIS A 77 -10.97 -4.43 30.91
CA HIS A 77 -10.22 -3.20 31.15
C HIS A 77 -8.82 -3.38 31.75
N THR A 78 -8.29 -4.60 31.78
CA THR A 78 -6.92 -4.89 32.20
C THR A 78 -6.02 -5.09 30.96
N GLU A 79 -4.81 -4.52 30.98
CA GLU A 79 -3.81 -4.73 29.93
C GLU A 79 -3.15 -6.11 30.06
N ALA A 80 -3.07 -6.83 28.93
CA ALA A 80 -2.28 -8.04 28.77
C ALA A 80 -1.29 -7.89 27.60
N VAL A 81 -0.21 -8.68 27.61
CA VAL A 81 0.80 -8.65 26.54
C VAL A 81 0.62 -9.85 25.62
N LEU A 82 0.27 -9.58 24.35
CA LEU A 82 0.37 -10.56 23.27
C LEU A 82 1.83 -10.63 22.81
N ALA A 83 2.58 -11.55 23.42
CA ALA A 83 3.97 -11.80 23.12
C ALA A 83 4.14 -12.56 21.77
N PRO A 84 5.33 -12.50 21.14
CA PRO A 84 5.62 -13.35 19.98
C PRO A 84 5.37 -14.83 20.29
N GLY A 85 4.59 -15.50 19.45
CA GLY A 85 4.23 -16.92 19.63
C GLY A 85 2.97 -17.16 20.47
N SER A 86 2.50 -16.17 21.23
CA SER A 86 1.18 -16.21 21.88
C SER A 86 0.06 -15.96 20.88
N GLU A 87 -1.14 -16.40 21.23
CA GLU A 87 -2.34 -16.26 20.41
C GLU A 87 -3.48 -15.61 21.18
N LEU A 88 -4.07 -14.59 20.56
CA LEU A 88 -5.27 -13.93 21.04
C LEU A 88 -6.50 -14.47 20.29
N ARG A 89 -7.54 -14.88 21.02
CA ARG A 89 -8.80 -15.36 20.47
C ARG A 89 -9.95 -14.42 20.78
N ILE A 90 -10.62 -13.95 19.72
CA ILE A 90 -11.82 -13.10 19.76
C ILE A 90 -12.90 -13.80 18.92
N GLY A 91 -13.88 -14.41 19.58
CA GLY A 91 -14.88 -15.24 18.91
C GLY A 91 -14.23 -16.38 18.11
N ALA A 92 -14.50 -16.42 16.80
CA ALA A 92 -13.94 -17.42 15.88
C ALA A 92 -12.58 -17.02 15.27
N PHE A 93 -12.05 -15.85 15.63
CA PHE A 93 -10.81 -15.32 15.08
C PHE A 93 -9.65 -15.58 16.03
N ARG A 94 -8.52 -15.98 15.45
CA ARG A 94 -7.23 -16.15 16.11
C ARG A 94 -6.26 -15.10 15.59
N LEU A 95 -5.64 -14.37 16.49
CA LEU A 95 -4.78 -13.24 16.21
C LEU A 95 -3.39 -13.53 16.79
N ALA A 96 -2.36 -13.45 15.97
CA ALA A 96 -0.97 -13.59 16.40
C ALA A 96 -0.20 -12.33 16.03
N ALA A 97 0.68 -11.88 16.92
CA ALA A 97 1.55 -10.74 16.67
C ALA A 97 2.98 -11.22 16.38
N GLU A 98 3.51 -10.79 15.24
CA GLU A 98 4.93 -10.87 14.92
C GLU A 98 5.53 -9.48 15.10
N ILE A 99 6.46 -9.35 16.04
CA ILE A 99 7.22 -8.11 16.17
C ILE A 99 8.19 -8.04 15.01
N LEU A 100 7.96 -7.09 14.12
CA LEU A 100 8.90 -6.82 13.05
C LEU A 100 10.01 -5.94 13.61
N PRO A 101 11.29 -6.20 13.25
CA PRO A 101 12.34 -5.25 13.51
C PRO A 101 11.88 -3.89 13.00
N GLY A 102 11.98 -2.88 13.86
CA GLY A 102 11.82 -1.51 13.39
C GLY A 102 12.87 -1.27 12.31
N LEU A 103 12.62 -0.31 11.42
CA LEU A 103 13.76 0.43 10.87
C LEU A 103 14.40 1.17 12.05
N GLU A 104 15.21 0.46 12.85
CA GLU A 104 16.19 1.03 13.75
C GLU A 104 17.32 1.60 12.88
N GLY A 105 16.97 2.57 12.03
CA GLY A 105 17.84 3.06 10.95
C GLY A 105 18.02 4.57 10.99
N ALA A 106 17.00 5.31 11.43
CA ALA A 106 17.19 6.72 11.69
C ALA A 106 17.95 6.92 13.00
N SER A 107 19.15 7.51 12.92
CA SER A 107 19.81 8.06 14.09
C SER A 107 18.84 8.98 14.85
N GLY A 108 18.93 9.04 16.19
CA GLY A 108 18.14 10.00 16.97
C GLY A 108 18.28 11.44 16.45
N ALA A 109 19.39 11.75 15.80
CA ALA A 109 19.64 13.01 15.10
C ALA A 109 18.73 13.24 13.87
N GLU A 110 18.52 12.23 13.02
CA GLU A 110 17.64 12.32 11.84
C GLU A 110 16.18 12.52 12.28
N ARG A 111 15.72 11.77 13.28
CA ARG A 111 14.38 11.99 13.87
C ARG A 111 14.24 13.38 14.45
N ALA A 112 15.23 13.88 15.18
CA ALA A 112 15.21 15.23 15.73
C ALA A 112 15.21 16.32 14.64
N GLN A 113 15.91 16.08 13.53
CA GLN A 113 15.89 16.97 12.37
C GLN A 113 14.50 17.03 11.74
N VAL A 114 13.88 15.88 11.50
CA VAL A 114 12.52 15.81 10.94
C VAL A 114 11.51 16.43 11.90
N GLN A 115 11.64 16.18 13.21
CA GLN A 115 10.78 16.82 14.22
C GLN A 115 10.87 18.35 14.19
N ARG A 116 12.07 18.92 14.00
CA ARG A 116 12.25 20.39 13.85
C ARG A 116 11.71 20.92 12.52
N LEU A 117 11.68 20.10 11.48
CA LEU A 117 11.11 20.45 10.18
C LEU A 117 9.58 20.56 10.25
N VAL A 118 8.94 19.61 10.92
CA VAL A 118 7.47 19.55 11.02
C VAL A 118 6.90 20.33 12.21
N ALA A 119 7.72 20.87 13.10
CA ALA A 119 7.23 21.53 14.33
C ALA A 119 6.10 22.56 14.11
N GLY A 120 6.09 23.26 12.97
CA GLY A 120 5.05 24.23 12.62
C GLY A 120 3.67 23.64 12.26
N ASP A 121 3.57 22.33 11.99
CA ASP A 121 2.31 21.65 11.67
C ASP A 121 1.66 20.98 12.91
N GLY A 122 2.37 20.93 14.04
CA GLY A 122 1.91 20.30 15.28
C GLY A 122 2.00 18.77 15.30
N THR A 123 2.75 18.17 14.37
CA THR A 123 2.97 16.72 14.28
C THR A 123 4.16 16.29 15.13
N GLU A 124 3.93 15.29 15.98
CA GLU A 124 4.95 14.62 16.77
C GLU A 124 5.46 13.38 16.03
N ILE A 125 6.71 13.39 15.59
CA ILE A 125 7.34 12.28 14.87
C ILE A 125 7.61 11.14 15.83
N ARG A 126 7.10 9.95 15.50
CA ARG A 126 7.21 8.73 16.30
C ARG A 126 8.40 7.87 15.86
N TYR A 127 8.39 7.37 14.63
CA TYR A 127 9.42 6.48 14.09
C TYR A 127 9.44 6.52 12.56
N GLN A 128 10.51 6.02 11.94
CA GLN A 128 10.63 5.93 10.48
C GLN A 128 9.88 4.70 9.96
N ILE A 129 9.08 4.89 8.91
CA ILE A 129 8.32 3.84 8.21
C ILE A 129 9.13 3.29 7.04
N GLY A 130 9.87 4.16 6.33
CA GLY A 130 10.64 3.80 5.15
C GLY A 130 11.67 4.85 4.78
N LYS A 131 12.65 4.45 3.98
CA LYS A 131 13.63 5.32 3.34
C LYS A 131 13.84 4.83 1.92
N GLY A 132 13.70 5.73 0.96
CA GLY A 132 13.87 5.44 -0.47
C GLY A 132 14.72 6.50 -1.14
N ALA A 133 14.91 6.37 -2.45
CA ALA A 133 15.71 7.30 -3.24
C ALA A 133 15.20 8.75 -3.18
N THR A 134 13.89 8.95 -3.01
CA THR A 134 13.28 10.29 -2.98
C THR A 134 13.21 10.92 -1.59
N GLY A 135 13.67 10.22 -0.55
CA GLY A 135 13.64 10.72 0.83
C GLY A 135 13.16 9.69 1.85
N SER A 136 12.64 10.17 2.98
CA SER A 136 12.23 9.33 4.11
C SER A 136 10.76 9.50 4.47
N VAL A 137 10.14 8.42 4.94
CA VAL A 137 8.74 8.40 5.38
C VAL A 137 8.71 8.09 6.86
N TRP A 138 7.95 8.86 7.62
CA TRP A 138 7.86 8.82 9.07
C TRP A 138 6.43 8.70 9.53
N ALA A 139 6.20 7.99 10.62
CA ALA A 139 4.93 8.07 11.31
C ALA A 139 4.94 9.29 12.23
N GLY A 140 3.88 10.07 12.16
CA GLY A 140 3.62 11.21 13.02
C GLY A 140 2.29 11.07 13.75
N TRP A 141 2.19 11.70 14.91
CA TRP A 141 0.95 11.86 15.66
C TRP A 141 0.52 13.33 15.64
N GLN A 142 -0.75 13.59 15.38
CA GLN A 142 -1.33 14.94 15.46
C GLN A 142 -2.26 15.02 16.67
N PRO A 143 -1.79 15.49 17.85
CA PRO A 143 -2.55 15.49 19.10
C PRO A 143 -3.89 16.21 18.98
N ARG A 144 -3.91 17.34 18.28
CA ARG A 144 -5.12 18.17 18.11
C ARG A 144 -6.25 17.47 17.36
N LEU A 145 -5.90 16.58 16.44
CA LEU A 145 -6.84 15.82 15.62
C LEU A 145 -7.00 14.38 16.11
N ASN A 146 -6.25 14.00 17.14
CA ASN A 146 -6.20 12.64 17.68
C ASN A 146 -6.03 11.57 16.58
N ARG A 147 -5.09 11.78 15.65
CA ARG A 147 -4.84 10.86 14.54
C ARG A 147 -3.35 10.65 14.25
N MET A 148 -3.03 9.47 13.73
CA MET A 148 -1.72 9.18 13.16
C MET A 148 -1.67 9.55 11.67
N VAL A 149 -0.49 9.93 11.20
CA VAL A 149 -0.22 10.37 9.83
C VAL A 149 1.11 9.80 9.33
N ALA A 150 1.27 9.68 8.01
CA ALA A 150 2.55 9.44 7.37
C ALA A 150 3.13 10.78 6.91
N VAL A 151 4.38 11.06 7.24
CA VAL A 151 5.12 12.26 6.84
C VAL A 151 6.23 11.86 5.90
N LYS A 152 6.10 12.17 4.61
CA LYS A 152 7.14 11.97 3.61
C LYS A 152 7.97 13.24 3.49
N VAL A 153 9.23 13.17 3.91
CA VAL A 153 10.20 14.25 3.82
C VAL A 153 11.07 14.01 2.59
N LEU A 154 11.11 15.01 1.70
CA LEU A 154 11.90 14.97 0.48
C LEU A 154 13.27 15.65 0.71
N GLU A 155 14.17 15.46 -0.26
CA GLU A 155 15.42 16.21 -0.30
C GLU A 155 15.18 17.70 -0.55
N ALA A 156 16.20 18.51 -0.26
CA ALA A 156 16.11 19.95 -0.49
C ALA A 156 15.98 20.23 -1.99
N VAL A 157 15.14 21.21 -2.34
CA VAL A 157 14.85 21.58 -3.73
C VAL A 157 15.22 23.02 -3.99
N ASP A 158 15.54 23.33 -5.25
CA ASP A 158 15.76 24.70 -5.68
C ASP A 158 14.43 25.47 -5.87
N ALA A 159 14.51 26.71 -6.34
CA ALA A 159 13.33 27.55 -6.50
C ALA A 159 12.36 27.05 -7.59
N GLU A 160 12.87 26.47 -8.68
CA GLU A 160 12.06 25.98 -9.80
C GLU A 160 11.34 24.69 -9.40
N ASP A 161 12.09 23.74 -8.83
CA ASP A 161 11.58 22.48 -8.33
C ASP A 161 10.56 22.69 -7.20
N ARG A 162 10.77 23.72 -6.36
CA ARG A 162 9.79 24.11 -5.34
C ARG A 162 8.46 24.54 -5.95
N GLN A 163 8.47 25.34 -7.02
CA GLN A 163 7.22 25.78 -7.66
C GLN A 163 6.48 24.60 -8.30
N ARG A 164 7.23 23.66 -8.89
CA ARG A 164 6.69 22.42 -9.46
C ARG A 164 6.07 21.53 -8.38
N PHE A 165 6.80 21.28 -7.30
CA PHE A 165 6.30 20.57 -6.12
C PHE A 165 4.97 21.15 -5.63
N LEU A 166 4.92 22.47 -5.40
CA LEU A 166 3.71 23.14 -4.90
C LEU A 166 2.55 23.07 -5.90
N ARG A 167 2.80 22.99 -7.20
CA ARG A 167 1.76 22.80 -8.22
C ARG A 167 1.20 21.39 -8.14
N GLU A 168 2.06 20.38 -8.16
CA GLU A 168 1.65 18.97 -8.16
C GLU A 168 0.99 18.56 -6.85
N ALA A 169 1.52 19.02 -5.70
CA ALA A 169 0.90 18.78 -4.39
C ALA A 169 -0.50 19.39 -4.28
N ARG A 170 -0.76 20.55 -4.90
CA ARG A 170 -2.11 21.14 -4.97
C ARG A 170 -3.07 20.34 -5.84
N LEU A 171 -2.60 19.77 -6.95
CA LEU A 171 -3.43 18.89 -7.77
C LEU A 171 -3.76 17.62 -6.98
N ALA A 172 -2.77 17.02 -6.33
CA ALA A 172 -2.96 15.79 -5.59
C ALA A 172 -3.86 15.95 -4.36
N ALA A 173 -3.82 17.11 -3.71
CA ALA A 173 -4.73 17.43 -2.60
C ALA A 173 -6.20 17.48 -3.01
N ARG A 174 -6.52 17.55 -4.32
CA ARG A 174 -7.89 17.50 -4.86
C ARG A 174 -8.38 16.09 -5.15
N ILE A 175 -7.51 15.08 -5.07
CA ILE A 175 -7.91 13.71 -5.35
C ILE A 175 -8.80 13.21 -4.21
N GLU A 176 -10.05 12.89 -4.55
CA GLU A 176 -11.03 12.28 -3.65
C GLU A 176 -11.31 10.85 -4.09
N SER A 177 -10.54 9.90 -3.58
CA SER A 177 -10.73 8.48 -3.89
C SER A 177 -10.34 7.60 -2.70
N PRO A 178 -11.10 6.53 -2.40
CA PRO A 178 -10.69 5.57 -1.39
C PRO A 178 -9.46 4.75 -1.82
N TYR A 179 -9.15 4.71 -3.11
CA TYR A 179 -8.07 3.92 -3.72
C TYR A 179 -6.74 4.68 -3.83
N VAL A 180 -6.68 5.93 -3.35
CA VAL A 180 -5.48 6.76 -3.33
C VAL A 180 -5.21 7.19 -1.90
N VAL A 181 -3.95 7.10 -1.46
CA VAL A 181 -3.55 7.60 -0.14
C VAL A 181 -3.84 9.10 -0.06
N ARG A 182 -4.65 9.50 0.91
CA ARG A 182 -5.08 10.90 1.02
C ARG A 182 -3.92 11.80 1.43
N LEU A 183 -3.71 12.88 0.69
CA LEU A 183 -2.83 13.98 1.10
C LEU A 183 -3.59 14.91 2.07
N HIS A 184 -3.10 15.07 3.29
CA HIS A 184 -3.70 15.94 4.30
C HIS A 184 -3.13 17.36 4.29
N ASP A 185 -1.82 17.50 4.12
CA ASP A 185 -1.14 18.79 4.07
C ASP A 185 0.18 18.64 3.30
N PHE A 186 0.73 19.75 2.80
CA PHE A 186 2.05 19.78 2.19
C PHE A 186 2.72 21.13 2.47
N ARG A 187 4.03 21.11 2.73
CA ARG A 187 4.78 22.29 3.12
C ARG A 187 6.19 22.26 2.54
N VAL A 188 6.82 23.43 2.52
CA VAL A 188 8.25 23.57 2.20
C VAL A 188 8.86 24.40 3.30
N GLU A 189 9.68 23.76 4.13
CA GLU A 189 10.31 24.38 5.30
C GLU A 189 11.83 24.26 5.15
N ARG A 190 12.56 25.36 5.33
CA ARG A 190 14.02 25.42 5.12
C ARG A 190 14.48 24.78 3.79
N GLY A 191 13.71 25.01 2.71
CA GLY A 191 14.00 24.46 1.37
C GLY A 191 13.70 22.97 1.19
N ARG A 192 13.19 22.28 2.23
CA ARG A 192 12.82 20.86 2.17
C ARG A 192 11.31 20.70 2.09
N PRO A 193 10.77 20.10 1.02
CA PRO A 193 9.37 19.76 0.93
C PRO A 193 9.03 18.58 1.85
N TYR A 194 7.82 18.58 2.38
CA TYR A 194 7.24 17.40 3.00
C TYR A 194 5.73 17.32 2.76
N LEU A 195 5.25 16.08 2.77
CA LEU A 195 3.85 15.72 2.60
C LEU A 195 3.35 15.06 3.88
N VAL A 196 2.21 15.50 4.39
CA VAL A 196 1.48 14.84 5.48
C VAL A 196 0.33 14.08 4.86
N MET A 197 0.30 12.76 5.04
CA MET A 197 -0.55 11.83 4.31
C MET A 197 -1.28 10.90 5.28
N GLU A 198 -2.32 10.26 4.79
CA GLU A 198 -2.95 9.13 5.47
C GLU A 198 -1.91 8.05 5.80
N LEU A 199 -1.90 7.57 7.04
CA LEU A 199 -1.11 6.41 7.42
C LEU A 199 -1.96 5.14 7.23
N VAL A 200 -1.66 4.37 6.18
CA VAL A 200 -2.38 3.11 5.90
C VAL A 200 -1.84 1.98 6.81
N PRO A 201 -2.69 1.36 7.65
CA PRO A 201 -2.25 0.39 8.65
C PRO A 201 -2.06 -1.06 8.13
N GLY A 202 -1.32 -1.23 7.03
CA GLY A 202 -1.10 -2.56 6.45
C GLY A 202 0.20 -2.68 5.68
N LEU A 203 0.27 -3.71 4.83
CA LEU A 203 1.48 -4.07 4.07
C LEU A 203 1.43 -3.47 2.68
N SER A 204 2.59 -3.20 2.09
CA SER A 204 2.67 -3.04 0.64
C SER A 204 2.34 -4.37 -0.07
N ALA A 205 1.87 -4.30 -1.31
CA ALA A 205 1.65 -5.49 -2.13
C ALA A 205 2.98 -6.24 -2.38
N LEU A 206 4.12 -5.54 -2.36
CA LEU A 206 5.44 -6.17 -2.41
C LEU A 206 5.76 -6.97 -1.15
N GLU A 207 5.50 -6.41 0.04
CA GLU A 207 5.64 -7.15 1.30
C GLU A 207 4.68 -8.34 1.36
N ARG A 208 3.44 -8.17 0.86
CA ARG A 208 2.47 -9.27 0.74
C ARG A 208 2.98 -10.39 -0.17
N LEU A 209 3.62 -10.06 -1.29
CA LEU A 209 4.24 -11.05 -2.19
C LEU A 209 5.37 -11.82 -1.50
N ALA A 210 6.17 -11.14 -0.68
CA ALA A 210 7.27 -11.77 0.05
C ALA A 210 6.80 -12.80 1.10
N GLU A 211 5.54 -12.73 1.52
CA GLU A 211 4.94 -13.71 2.45
C GLU A 211 4.46 -14.99 1.78
N GLY A 212 4.51 -15.07 0.45
CA GLY A 212 4.09 -16.24 -0.33
C GLY A 212 3.08 -15.89 -1.41
N GLU A 213 2.55 -16.94 -2.04
CA GLU A 213 1.71 -16.82 -3.23
C GLU A 213 0.48 -15.91 -3.03
N VAL A 214 0.19 -15.13 -4.07
CA VAL A 214 -0.99 -14.28 -4.16
C VAL A 214 -2.01 -15.01 -5.04
N SER A 215 -3.20 -15.24 -4.50
CA SER A 215 -4.25 -15.91 -5.28
C SER A 215 -4.70 -15.06 -6.46
N LEU A 216 -5.20 -15.70 -7.52
CA LEU A 216 -5.76 -15.00 -8.68
C LEU A 216 -6.79 -13.93 -8.26
N GLY A 217 -7.68 -14.26 -7.33
CA GLY A 217 -8.71 -13.32 -6.88
C GLY A 217 -8.15 -12.12 -6.12
N GLU A 218 -7.11 -12.32 -5.30
CA GLU A 218 -6.42 -11.24 -4.62
C GLU A 218 -5.68 -10.34 -5.63
N ALA A 219 -4.96 -10.92 -6.60
CA ALA A 219 -4.27 -10.17 -7.65
C ALA A 219 -5.24 -9.32 -8.49
N LEU A 220 -6.37 -9.90 -8.91
CA LEU A 220 -7.40 -9.19 -9.67
C LEU A 220 -8.07 -8.09 -8.84
N GLY A 221 -8.33 -8.34 -7.55
CA GLY A 221 -8.87 -7.34 -6.62
C GLY A 221 -7.94 -6.13 -6.46
N ILE A 222 -6.66 -6.38 -6.23
CA ILE A 222 -5.62 -5.34 -6.17
C ILE A 222 -5.57 -4.57 -7.50
N GLY A 223 -5.56 -5.28 -8.63
CA GLY A 223 -5.55 -4.65 -9.94
C GLY A 223 -6.74 -3.73 -10.17
N ARG A 224 -7.94 -4.19 -9.83
CA ARG A 224 -9.19 -3.41 -9.99
C ARG A 224 -9.13 -2.13 -9.17
N ASP A 225 -8.72 -2.23 -7.91
CA ASP A 225 -8.59 -1.09 -7.00
C ASP A 225 -7.53 -0.10 -7.51
N LEU A 226 -6.41 -0.58 -8.06
CA LEU A 226 -5.41 0.27 -8.72
C LEU A 226 -5.94 0.94 -9.98
N ALA A 227 -6.71 0.25 -10.82
CA ALA A 227 -7.33 0.87 -11.97
C ALA A 227 -8.29 2.00 -11.55
N ALA A 228 -9.05 1.82 -10.48
CA ALA A 228 -9.89 2.87 -9.90
C ALA A 228 -9.06 4.04 -9.33
N ALA A 229 -7.89 3.77 -8.74
CA ALA A 229 -6.95 4.81 -8.35
C ALA A 229 -6.48 5.64 -9.57
N LEU A 230 -6.11 4.97 -10.67
CA LEU A 230 -5.63 5.62 -11.90
C LEU A 230 -6.71 6.45 -12.59
N VAL A 231 -7.98 6.02 -12.54
CA VAL A 231 -9.13 6.85 -12.98
C VAL A 231 -9.14 8.17 -12.19
N ALA A 232 -9.09 8.10 -10.86
CA ALA A 232 -9.12 9.29 -10.00
C ALA A 232 -7.91 10.22 -10.21
N LEU A 233 -6.71 9.66 -10.47
CA LEU A 233 -5.54 10.47 -10.83
C LEU A 233 -5.74 11.19 -12.17
N GLY A 234 -6.25 10.48 -13.18
CA GLY A 234 -6.51 10.99 -14.52
C GLY A 234 -7.47 12.19 -14.53
N GLU A 235 -8.51 12.16 -13.71
CA GLU A 235 -9.47 13.27 -13.54
C GLU A 235 -8.82 14.57 -13.04
N THR A 236 -7.68 14.47 -12.34
CA THR A 236 -6.91 15.63 -11.85
C THR A 236 -5.74 16.02 -12.76
N GLY A 237 -5.52 15.27 -13.84
CA GLY A 237 -4.40 15.46 -14.78
C GLY A 237 -3.04 14.98 -14.23
N ILE A 238 -3.02 14.16 -13.18
CA ILE A 238 -1.79 13.61 -12.62
C ILE A 238 -1.49 12.26 -13.28
N VAL A 239 -0.22 12.07 -13.65
CA VAL A 239 0.33 10.77 -14.06
C VAL A 239 1.24 10.28 -12.92
N HIS A 240 1.08 9.02 -12.50
CA HIS A 240 1.79 8.47 -11.35
C HIS A 240 3.27 8.21 -11.64
N ARG A 241 3.58 7.61 -12.79
CA ARG A 241 4.94 7.29 -13.30
C ARG A 241 5.73 6.28 -12.46
N ASP A 242 5.09 5.59 -11.50
CA ASP A 242 5.75 4.63 -10.58
C ASP A 242 4.80 3.56 -10.04
N VAL A 243 3.84 3.13 -10.85
CA VAL A 243 2.93 2.07 -10.44
C VAL A 243 3.72 0.77 -10.32
N LYS A 244 3.89 0.28 -9.09
CA LYS A 244 4.61 -0.96 -8.77
C LYS A 244 4.14 -1.51 -7.42
N PRO A 245 4.31 -2.81 -7.12
CA PRO A 245 3.82 -3.41 -5.87
C PRO A 245 4.28 -2.70 -4.58
N GLY A 246 5.46 -2.09 -4.57
CA GLY A 246 5.97 -1.34 -3.41
C GLY A 246 5.22 -0.04 -3.10
N ASN A 247 4.50 0.51 -4.08
CA ASN A 247 3.69 1.73 -3.95
C ASN A 247 2.19 1.43 -3.81
N VAL A 248 1.83 0.17 -3.58
CA VAL A 248 0.45 -0.28 -3.39
C VAL A 248 0.30 -0.73 -1.95
N LEU A 249 -0.39 0.05 -1.13
CA LEU A 249 -0.63 -0.28 0.28
C LEU A 249 -1.96 -1.02 0.40
N LEU A 250 -1.96 -2.16 1.08
CA LEU A 250 -3.14 -2.95 1.38
C LEU A 250 -3.59 -2.59 2.80
N ASP A 251 -4.80 -2.07 2.94
CA ASP A 251 -5.35 -1.79 4.27
C ASP A 251 -5.79 -3.11 4.98
N PRO A 252 -6.12 -3.07 6.28
CA PRO A 252 -6.61 -4.24 7.01
C PRO A 252 -7.83 -4.94 6.40
N SER A 253 -8.62 -4.24 5.59
CA SER A 253 -9.78 -4.81 4.90
C SER A 253 -9.42 -5.55 3.61
N GLY A 254 -8.19 -5.35 3.11
CA GLY A 254 -7.70 -5.85 1.83
C GLY A 254 -7.85 -4.86 0.68
N LEU A 255 -8.35 -3.64 0.94
CA LEU A 255 -8.47 -2.60 -0.08
C LEU A 255 -7.07 -2.10 -0.48
N ALA A 256 -6.80 -2.06 -1.78
CA ALA A 256 -5.54 -1.52 -2.27
C ALA A 256 -5.61 0.01 -2.45
N LYS A 257 -4.59 0.70 -1.96
CA LYS A 257 -4.40 2.14 -2.08
C LYS A 257 -3.08 2.46 -2.75
N LEU A 258 -3.12 3.28 -3.79
CA LEU A 258 -1.95 3.79 -4.47
C LEU A 258 -1.34 4.95 -3.66
N THR A 259 -0.04 4.87 -3.39
CA THR A 259 0.74 5.90 -2.69
C THR A 259 1.90 6.39 -3.55
N ASP A 260 2.60 7.44 -3.11
CA ASP A 260 3.80 7.95 -3.79
C ASP A 260 3.55 8.41 -5.25
N PHE A 261 2.36 8.95 -5.50
CA PHE A 261 2.00 9.59 -6.76
C PHE A 261 2.96 10.75 -7.10
N GLY A 262 3.20 10.96 -8.40
CA GLY A 262 4.37 11.56 -9.06
C GLY A 262 4.98 12.89 -8.58
N ILE A 263 4.48 13.51 -7.51
CA ILE A 263 4.93 14.77 -6.89
C ILE A 263 6.46 14.84 -6.73
N ALA A 264 7.11 13.71 -6.42
CA ALA A 264 8.54 13.65 -6.13
C ALA A 264 9.41 13.20 -7.32
N LYS A 265 8.81 12.74 -8.42
CA LYS A 265 9.55 12.20 -9.58
C LYS A 265 9.90 13.27 -10.61
N ASP A 266 9.07 14.30 -10.75
CA ASP A 266 9.31 15.39 -11.69
C ASP A 266 10.39 16.36 -11.21
N ILE A 267 10.66 16.34 -9.91
CA ILE A 267 11.76 17.06 -9.24
C ILE A 267 13.09 16.31 -9.44
N ASN A 268 13.05 14.97 -9.37
CA ASN A 268 14.25 14.13 -9.41
C ASN A 268 14.50 13.46 -10.78
N SER A 269 13.85 13.93 -11.84
CA SER A 269 13.88 13.27 -13.17
C SER A 269 15.28 13.21 -13.78
N GLN A 270 16.19 14.09 -13.37
CA GLN A 270 17.59 14.08 -13.84
C GLN A 270 18.48 13.11 -13.06
N THR A 271 18.10 12.72 -11.84
CA THR A 271 18.94 11.94 -10.90
C THR A 271 18.65 10.43 -10.97
N LEU A 272 17.44 10.04 -11.36
CA LEU A 272 17.03 8.62 -11.43
C LEU A 272 17.79 7.80 -12.49
N LEU A 273 18.37 8.45 -13.50
CA LEU A 273 19.17 7.81 -14.55
C LEU A 273 20.65 7.65 -14.17
N THR A 274 21.16 8.39 -13.19
CA THR A 274 22.60 8.50 -12.90
C THR A 274 23.07 7.69 -11.69
N GLU A 275 22.19 7.31 -10.76
CA GLU A 275 22.54 6.44 -9.62
C GLU A 275 22.27 4.95 -9.93
N ALA A 276 23.14 4.37 -10.75
CA ALA A 276 23.14 2.95 -11.09
C ALA A 276 23.48 2.08 -9.87
N GLY A 277 22.47 1.67 -9.10
CA GLY A 277 22.63 0.67 -8.05
C GLY A 277 21.36 0.35 -7.27
N THR A 278 20.63 1.38 -6.82
CA THR A 278 19.38 1.23 -6.03
C THR A 278 18.12 1.42 -6.86
N GLY A 279 18.19 2.12 -8.00
CA GLY A 279 17.04 2.39 -8.88
C GLY A 279 16.66 1.27 -9.85
N LEU A 280 17.57 0.33 -10.13
CA LEU A 280 17.37 -0.67 -11.20
C LEU A 280 16.23 -1.65 -10.94
N GLY A 281 15.89 -1.93 -9.68
CA GLY A 281 14.70 -2.72 -9.33
C GLY A 281 13.37 -2.03 -9.66
N THR A 282 13.37 -0.69 -9.78
CA THR A 282 12.18 0.06 -10.19
C THR A 282 11.97 -0.01 -11.71
N PHE A 283 13.04 -0.16 -12.49
CA PHE A 283 12.96 -0.24 -13.96
C PHE A 283 12.13 -1.45 -14.44
N SER A 284 12.06 -2.51 -13.63
CA SER A 284 11.21 -3.68 -13.86
C SER A 284 9.72 -3.38 -14.08
N TYR A 285 9.23 -2.19 -13.69
CA TYR A 285 7.83 -1.78 -13.83
C TYR A 285 7.66 -0.53 -14.70
N MET A 286 8.77 0.04 -15.18
CA MET A 286 8.77 1.29 -15.94
C MET A 286 8.37 1.02 -17.38
N ALA A 287 7.50 1.87 -17.93
CA ALA A 287 7.07 1.73 -19.31
C ALA A 287 8.21 2.10 -20.28
N PRO A 288 8.32 1.43 -21.45
CA PRO A 288 9.38 1.69 -22.43
C PRO A 288 9.57 3.17 -22.78
N GLU A 289 8.46 3.89 -23.00
CA GLU A 289 8.49 5.31 -23.37
C GLU A 289 9.06 6.22 -22.28
N GLN A 290 9.11 5.77 -21.02
CA GLN A 290 9.72 6.55 -19.93
C GLN A 290 11.26 6.58 -20.05
N PHE A 291 11.87 5.60 -20.72
CA PHE A 291 13.30 5.58 -21.00
C PHE A 291 13.66 6.40 -22.25
N GLU A 292 12.76 6.44 -23.23
CA GLU A 292 12.98 7.09 -24.53
C GLU A 292 12.64 8.59 -24.50
N ALA A 293 11.54 8.96 -23.85
CA ALA A 293 10.98 10.30 -23.86
C ALA A 293 10.34 10.67 -22.51
N ALA A 294 11.16 10.76 -21.45
CA ALA A 294 10.69 11.02 -20.08
C ALA A 294 9.80 12.27 -19.90
N ARG A 295 9.84 13.23 -20.84
CA ARG A 295 9.03 14.46 -20.79
C ARG A 295 7.61 14.31 -21.37
N ASP A 296 7.36 13.29 -22.19
CA ASP A 296 6.10 13.09 -22.91
C ASP A 296 5.29 11.90 -22.36
N VAL A 297 5.58 11.49 -21.12
CA VAL A 297 4.95 10.35 -20.45
C VAL A 297 3.48 10.67 -20.14
N THR A 298 2.59 9.87 -20.73
CA THR A 298 1.13 9.97 -20.55
C THR A 298 0.61 8.93 -19.56
N ALA A 299 -0.69 8.95 -19.27
CA ALA A 299 -1.37 7.95 -18.45
C ALA A 299 -1.20 6.50 -18.96
N ALA A 300 -0.84 6.30 -20.23
CA ALA A 300 -0.54 4.98 -20.77
C ALA A 300 0.64 4.29 -20.06
N ALA A 301 1.60 5.06 -19.52
CA ALA A 301 2.71 4.51 -18.74
C ALA A 301 2.23 3.91 -17.41
N ASP A 302 1.22 4.52 -16.77
CA ASP A 302 0.64 3.98 -15.54
C ASP A 302 -0.12 2.68 -15.80
N LEU A 303 -0.73 2.53 -16.98
CA LEU A 303 -1.35 1.27 -17.40
C LEU A 303 -0.31 0.15 -17.59
N TYR A 304 0.87 0.48 -18.12
CA TYR A 304 1.98 -0.48 -18.19
C TYR A 304 2.46 -0.87 -16.80
N GLY A 305 2.66 0.10 -15.90
CA GLY A 305 3.06 -0.19 -14.51
C GLY A 305 2.02 -1.02 -13.75
N LEU A 306 0.73 -0.81 -14.02
CA LEU A 306 -0.36 -1.68 -13.54
C LEU A 306 -0.22 -3.11 -14.11
N GLY A 307 0.02 -3.24 -15.41
CA GLY A 307 0.27 -4.53 -16.06
C GLY A 307 1.48 -5.27 -15.46
N ALA A 308 2.59 -4.57 -15.21
CA ALA A 308 3.79 -5.12 -14.60
C ALA A 308 3.56 -5.51 -13.13
N THR A 309 2.73 -4.74 -12.41
CA THR A 309 2.30 -5.06 -11.04
C THR A 309 1.46 -6.33 -11.02
N LEU A 310 0.44 -6.42 -11.89
CA LEU A 310 -0.39 -7.62 -12.03
C LEU A 310 0.43 -8.85 -12.43
N TYR A 311 1.35 -8.69 -13.38
CA TYR A 311 2.28 -9.74 -13.76
C TYR A 311 3.05 -10.26 -12.56
N HIS A 312 3.63 -9.36 -11.76
CA HIS A 312 4.38 -9.76 -10.56
C HIS A 312 3.51 -10.48 -9.54
N LEU A 313 2.29 -9.98 -9.31
CA LEU A 313 1.36 -10.62 -8.39
C LEU A 313 1.03 -12.07 -8.83
N LEU A 314 0.89 -12.31 -10.13
CA LEU A 314 0.51 -13.61 -10.68
C LEU A 314 1.71 -14.57 -10.86
N ALA A 315 2.87 -14.07 -11.26
CA ALA A 315 4.06 -14.88 -11.52
C ALA A 315 4.98 -15.04 -10.31
N GLY A 316 4.78 -14.27 -9.25
CA GLY A 316 5.69 -14.19 -8.09
C GLY A 316 7.04 -13.50 -8.40
N ARG A 317 7.20 -12.95 -9.61
CA ARG A 317 8.38 -12.19 -10.04
C ARG A 317 8.01 -11.11 -11.06
N PRO A 318 8.76 -9.99 -11.16
CA PRO A 318 8.48 -8.96 -12.16
C PRO A 318 8.70 -9.48 -13.60
N PRO A 319 8.11 -8.80 -14.60
CA PRO A 319 8.23 -9.19 -16.01
C PRO A 319 9.68 -9.23 -16.49
N PHE A 320 10.48 -8.24 -16.08
CA PHE A 320 11.92 -8.19 -16.31
C PHE A 320 12.65 -8.15 -14.97
N VAL A 321 13.57 -9.11 -14.76
CA VAL A 321 14.39 -9.20 -13.55
C VAL A 321 15.79 -8.71 -13.86
N TYR A 322 16.30 -7.78 -13.05
CA TYR A 322 17.71 -7.43 -13.01
C TYR A 322 18.39 -8.19 -11.87
N SER A 323 19.41 -8.98 -12.18
CA SER A 323 20.10 -9.84 -11.20
C SER A 323 21.08 -9.08 -10.30
N GLY A 324 21.19 -7.75 -10.45
CA GLY A 324 22.22 -6.96 -9.79
C GLY A 324 23.62 -7.11 -10.42
N ARG A 325 23.76 -8.00 -11.41
CA ARG A 325 25.01 -8.29 -12.12
C ARG A 325 24.77 -8.15 -13.63
N GLY A 326 25.64 -7.42 -14.30
CA GLY A 326 25.55 -7.19 -15.75
C GLY A 326 25.46 -5.71 -16.09
N ASP A 327 25.28 -5.41 -17.37
CA ASP A 327 25.18 -4.05 -17.88
C ASP A 327 23.75 -3.50 -17.71
N PRO A 328 23.55 -2.40 -16.96
CA PRO A 328 22.26 -1.72 -16.86
C PRO A 328 21.66 -1.32 -18.22
N ALA A 329 22.49 -0.96 -19.20
CA ALA A 329 22.00 -0.59 -20.53
C ALA A 329 21.41 -1.80 -21.25
N ALA A 330 22.04 -2.98 -21.14
CA ALA A 330 21.48 -4.22 -21.67
C ALA A 330 20.15 -4.59 -20.99
N PHE A 331 19.99 -4.34 -19.69
CA PHE A 331 18.72 -4.57 -19.00
C PHE A 331 17.60 -3.67 -19.53
N VAL A 332 17.89 -2.37 -19.74
CA VAL A 332 16.96 -1.43 -20.36
C VAL A 332 16.62 -1.84 -21.79
N ASP A 333 17.60 -2.28 -22.58
CA ASP A 333 17.37 -2.73 -23.96
C ASP A 333 16.39 -3.90 -24.02
N ARG A 334 16.47 -4.86 -23.09
CA ARG A 334 15.45 -5.93 -22.97
C ARG A 334 14.06 -5.38 -22.67
N ILE A 335 13.94 -4.41 -21.76
CA ILE A 335 12.65 -3.79 -21.45
C ILE A 335 12.06 -3.11 -22.69
N LEU A 336 12.91 -2.47 -23.52
CA LEU A 336 12.48 -1.79 -24.74
C LEU A 336 12.08 -2.76 -25.86
N ARG A 337 12.79 -3.89 -26.00
CA ARG A 337 12.72 -4.72 -27.23
C ARG A 337 12.15 -6.12 -27.05
N GLU A 338 12.23 -6.71 -25.86
CA GLU A 338 11.79 -8.08 -25.62
C GLU A 338 10.40 -8.11 -25.00
N ASP A 339 9.61 -9.11 -25.38
CA ASP A 339 8.38 -9.43 -24.65
C ASP A 339 8.70 -10.11 -23.31
N PRO A 340 7.90 -9.87 -22.26
CA PRO A 340 8.06 -10.60 -21.00
C PRO A 340 7.81 -12.09 -21.22
N PRO A 341 8.38 -12.98 -20.39
CA PRO A 341 8.01 -14.39 -20.38
C PRO A 341 6.48 -14.56 -20.21
N ASP A 342 5.91 -15.65 -20.71
CA ASP A 342 4.46 -15.84 -20.62
C ASP A 342 4.05 -16.18 -19.18
N LEU A 343 2.93 -15.64 -18.72
CA LEU A 343 2.39 -15.96 -17.40
C LEU A 343 2.08 -17.45 -17.24
N VAL A 344 1.72 -18.14 -18.34
CA VAL A 344 1.43 -19.58 -18.30
C VAL A 344 2.67 -20.42 -17.97
N ASP A 345 3.88 -19.90 -18.19
CA ASP A 345 5.12 -20.59 -17.82
C ASP A 345 5.29 -20.70 -16.29
N PHE A 346 4.67 -19.79 -15.53
CA PHE A 346 4.72 -19.76 -14.06
C PHE A 346 3.46 -20.31 -13.43
N HIS A 347 2.31 -20.12 -14.09
CA HIS A 347 1.02 -20.54 -13.56
C HIS A 347 0.13 -21.08 -14.70
N PRO A 348 0.31 -22.36 -15.09
CA PRO A 348 -0.34 -22.96 -16.26
C PRO A 348 -1.87 -22.93 -16.22
N ASP A 349 -2.45 -22.93 -15.03
CA ASP A 349 -3.90 -22.94 -14.83
C ASP A 349 -4.54 -21.53 -14.89
N LEU A 350 -3.77 -20.48 -15.22
CA LEU A 350 -4.32 -19.13 -15.35
C LEU A 350 -5.33 -19.07 -16.51
N PRO A 351 -6.51 -18.44 -16.30
CA PRO A 351 -7.45 -18.24 -17.40
C PRO A 351 -6.83 -17.43 -18.53
N VAL A 352 -6.99 -17.92 -19.77
CA VAL A 352 -6.42 -17.29 -20.98
C VAL A 352 -6.80 -15.81 -21.14
N GLU A 353 -8.00 -15.43 -20.68
CA GLU A 353 -8.47 -14.05 -20.71
C GLU A 353 -7.70 -13.13 -19.75
N VAL A 354 -7.25 -13.64 -18.60
CA VAL A 354 -6.40 -12.91 -17.66
C VAL A 354 -5.02 -12.71 -18.26
N VAL A 355 -4.42 -13.77 -18.83
CA VAL A 355 -3.10 -13.71 -19.47
C VAL A 355 -3.10 -12.70 -20.62
N ARG A 356 -4.09 -12.77 -21.52
CA ARG A 356 -4.25 -11.82 -22.64
C ARG A 356 -4.44 -10.40 -22.15
N PHE A 357 -5.23 -10.20 -21.09
CA PHE A 357 -5.47 -8.87 -20.54
C PHE A 357 -4.18 -8.25 -19.96
N VAL A 358 -3.44 -8.99 -19.14
CA VAL A 358 -2.14 -8.51 -18.62
C VAL A 358 -1.15 -8.23 -19.76
N GLY A 359 -1.09 -9.11 -20.76
CA GLY A 359 -0.28 -8.90 -21.96
C GLY A 359 -0.67 -7.65 -22.77
N SER A 360 -1.95 -7.26 -22.77
CA SER A 360 -2.41 -6.02 -23.42
C SER A 360 -1.93 -4.75 -22.72
N LEU A 361 -1.75 -4.80 -21.39
CA LEU A 361 -1.19 -3.68 -20.61
C LEU A 361 0.33 -3.56 -20.81
N LEU A 362 1.01 -4.67 -21.05
CA LEU A 362 2.47 -4.75 -21.23
C LEU A 362 2.96 -4.51 -22.67
N GLN A 363 2.07 -4.08 -23.58
CA GLN A 363 2.46 -3.72 -24.93
C GLN A 363 3.49 -2.59 -24.93
N LYS A 364 4.53 -2.70 -25.77
CA LYS A 364 5.61 -1.71 -25.83
C LYS A 364 5.11 -0.37 -26.35
N ASP A 365 4.41 -0.39 -27.48
CA ASP A 365 3.75 0.76 -28.06
C ASP A 365 2.56 1.20 -27.17
N PRO A 366 2.59 2.42 -26.59
CA PRO A 366 1.50 2.93 -25.75
C PRO A 366 0.15 2.96 -26.46
N ALA A 367 0.11 3.13 -27.79
CA ALA A 367 -1.13 3.17 -28.57
C ALA A 367 -1.81 1.80 -28.70
N ARG A 368 -1.08 0.70 -28.41
CA ARG A 368 -1.62 -0.67 -28.40
C ARG A 368 -2.16 -1.11 -27.04
N ARG A 369 -1.95 -0.31 -25.99
CA ARG A 369 -2.51 -0.57 -24.66
C ARG A 369 -3.99 -0.19 -24.63
N PRO A 370 -4.77 -0.66 -23.64
CA PRO A 370 -6.13 -0.17 -23.41
C PRO A 370 -6.17 1.36 -23.36
N ARG A 371 -7.19 1.95 -23.98
CA ARG A 371 -7.27 3.40 -24.21
C ARG A 371 -7.32 4.26 -22.94
N SER A 372 -7.75 3.70 -21.81
CA SER A 372 -7.92 4.46 -20.57
C SER A 372 -8.06 3.57 -19.35
N ALA A 373 -7.85 4.15 -18.16
CA ALA A 373 -7.97 3.45 -16.89
C ALA A 373 -9.41 2.97 -16.60
N GLU A 374 -10.43 3.66 -17.11
CA GLU A 374 -11.84 3.27 -16.95
C GLU A 374 -12.13 1.96 -17.70
N VAL A 375 -11.55 1.79 -18.90
CA VAL A 375 -11.67 0.54 -19.66
C VAL A 375 -11.02 -0.60 -18.90
N VAL A 376 -9.81 -0.36 -18.37
CA VAL A 376 -9.07 -1.35 -17.57
C VAL A 376 -9.85 -1.72 -16.31
N PHE A 377 -10.41 -0.73 -15.60
CA PHE A 377 -11.26 -0.96 -14.42
C PHE A 377 -12.47 -1.84 -14.77
N GLY A 378 -13.18 -1.53 -15.86
CA GLY A 378 -14.33 -2.33 -16.28
C GLY A 378 -13.99 -3.79 -16.60
N VAL A 379 -12.85 -4.03 -17.25
CA VAL A 379 -12.37 -5.39 -17.52
C VAL A 379 -12.02 -6.12 -16.22
N LEU A 380 -11.25 -5.47 -15.33
CA LEU A 380 -10.85 -6.06 -14.05
C LEU A 380 -12.04 -6.33 -13.13
N ASP A 381 -13.04 -5.44 -13.08
CA ASP A 381 -14.26 -5.68 -12.30
C ASP A 381 -15.03 -6.91 -12.82
N GLY A 382 -15.10 -7.09 -14.15
CA GLY A 382 -15.66 -8.29 -14.76
C GLY A 382 -14.88 -9.57 -14.39
N LEU A 383 -13.55 -9.52 -14.43
CA LEU A 383 -12.69 -10.65 -14.04
C LEU A 383 -12.81 -10.98 -12.55
N VAL A 384 -12.86 -9.98 -11.67
CA VAL A 384 -13.09 -10.16 -10.22
C VAL A 384 -14.41 -10.87 -9.97
N ARG A 385 -15.51 -10.43 -10.59
CA ARG A 385 -16.82 -11.09 -10.43
C ARG A 385 -16.81 -12.56 -10.87
N ARG A 386 -15.99 -12.89 -11.87
CA ARG A 386 -15.91 -14.24 -12.44
C ARG A 386 -15.01 -15.19 -11.63
N TYR A 387 -13.85 -14.72 -11.18
CA TYR A 387 -12.81 -15.55 -10.59
C TYR A 387 -12.57 -15.31 -9.10
N ALA A 388 -13.18 -14.27 -8.54
CA ALA A 388 -13.14 -13.93 -7.12
C ALA A 388 -14.54 -13.56 -6.62
N PRO A 389 -15.57 -14.38 -6.86
CA PRO A 389 -16.91 -14.09 -6.37
C PRO A 389 -16.87 -13.93 -4.84
N PRO A 390 -17.64 -12.97 -4.27
CA PRO A 390 -17.72 -12.84 -2.82
C PRO A 390 -18.11 -14.19 -2.22
N ALA A 391 -17.43 -14.59 -1.15
CA ALA A 391 -17.74 -15.84 -0.44
C ALA A 391 -19.25 -15.89 -0.15
N GLU A 392 -19.91 -16.97 -0.56
CA GLU A 392 -21.35 -17.17 -0.33
C GLU A 392 -21.65 -16.94 1.17
N GLY A 393 -22.39 -15.87 1.46
CA GLY A 393 -22.61 -15.36 2.82
C GLY A 393 -22.81 -13.84 2.93
N ASP A 394 -22.49 -13.06 1.88
CA ASP A 394 -22.70 -11.60 1.84
C ASP A 394 -23.97 -11.19 1.06
N SER A 395 -24.84 -12.16 0.70
CA SER A 395 -26.08 -11.97 -0.07
C SER A 395 -27.35 -11.88 0.78
N SER A 396 -27.28 -11.23 1.95
CA SER A 396 -28.47 -10.64 2.57
C SER A 396 -28.47 -9.14 2.30
N GLN A 397 -28.61 -8.78 1.02
CA GLN A 397 -29.13 -7.47 0.68
C GLN A 397 -30.58 -7.41 1.16
N ASP A 398 -30.80 -6.57 2.16
CA ASP A 398 -32.09 -6.00 2.52
C ASP A 398 -32.81 -5.52 1.25
N THR A 399 -33.69 -6.36 0.72
CA THR A 399 -34.85 -5.90 -0.03
C THR A 399 -35.90 -5.54 1.01
N LEU A 400 -35.80 -4.33 1.56
CA LEU A 400 -36.97 -3.71 2.18
C LEU A 400 -37.87 -3.21 1.05
N PRO A 401 -39.11 -3.71 0.92
CA PRO A 401 -40.05 -3.13 -0.01
C PRO A 401 -40.36 -1.69 0.43
N LEU A 402 -40.31 -0.77 -0.53
CA LEU A 402 -40.90 0.55 -0.39
C LEU A 402 -42.40 0.39 -0.16
N THR A 403 -42.85 0.65 1.07
CA THR A 403 -44.18 1.19 1.40
C THR A 403 -44.08 2.00 2.67
#